data_AF-A0A9X6K6S3-F1
#
_entry.id   AF-A0A9X6K6S3-F1
#
_cell.length_a   1.000
_cell.length_b   1.000
_cell.length_c   1.000
_cell.angle_alpha   90.00
_cell.angle_beta   90.00
_cell.angle_gamma   90.00
#
_symmetry.space_group_name_H-M   'P 1'
#
loop_
_entity.id
_entity.type
_entity.pdbx_description
1 polymer ?
#
loop_
_entity_poly.entity_id
_entity_poly.type
_entity_poly.pdbx_seq_one_letter_code
_entity_poly.pdbx_strand_id
1 'polypeptide(L)'
;MKMKIAGSILATTLAVSTIGSSYALADSPNTTPTKQQITNQENTDITTHKLYKELDVDSQKLFIEIVNGANLPYPQQVQLLQDKERFIEEENNSSMHTWKTALVKKAAKLLAAKIGSKSVADITDYLFEWEDDLQQGMENYLVYKLGWNKTAAHWTAKSVMFILF
;
A
#
# COMPACT_ATOMS: atom_id res chain seq x y z
N MET A 1 33.39 -56.05 0.87
CA MET A 1 34.32 -55.02 1.37
C MET A 1 34.58 -54.03 0.25
N LYS A 2 34.38 -52.74 0.52
CA LYS A 2 34.76 -51.54 -0.27
C LYS A 2 33.94 -51.19 -1.53
N MET A 3 33.00 -50.26 -1.30
CA MET A 3 32.39 -49.34 -2.27
C MET A 3 33.41 -48.42 -2.94
N LYS A 4 33.12 -47.99 -4.17
CA LYS A 4 33.33 -46.63 -4.69
C LYS A 4 32.60 -46.49 -6.04
N ILE A 5 31.42 -45.88 -6.02
CA ILE A 5 30.73 -45.40 -7.24
C ILE A 5 31.07 -43.91 -7.34
N ALA A 6 31.75 -43.54 -8.44
CA ALA A 6 32.02 -42.16 -8.79
C ALA A 6 30.75 -41.55 -9.40
N GLY A 7 30.04 -40.73 -8.63
CA GLY A 7 28.97 -39.88 -9.11
C GLY A 7 29.51 -38.48 -9.38
N SER A 8 29.58 -38.09 -10.64
CA SER A 8 29.85 -36.73 -11.08
C SER A 8 28.65 -35.85 -10.71
N ILE A 9 28.86 -34.78 -9.95
CA ILE A 9 27.85 -33.75 -9.71
C ILE A 9 28.42 -32.42 -10.21
N LEU A 10 27.94 -31.98 -11.37
CA LEU A 10 28.13 -30.63 -11.87
C LEU A 10 27.35 -29.68 -10.96
N ALA A 11 28.06 -28.99 -10.06
CA ALA A 11 27.50 -27.88 -9.31
C ALA A 11 27.51 -26.63 -10.20
N THR A 12 26.42 -26.39 -10.93
CA THR A 12 26.21 -25.12 -11.62
C THR A 12 25.66 -24.11 -10.61
N THR A 13 26.55 -23.42 -9.90
CA THR A 13 26.20 -22.24 -9.11
C THR A 13 25.69 -21.14 -10.05
N LEU A 14 24.44 -20.71 -9.86
CA LEU A 14 23.94 -19.49 -10.48
C LEU A 14 24.62 -18.29 -9.82
N ALA A 15 25.56 -17.68 -10.54
CA ALA A 15 26.12 -16.38 -10.19
C ALA A 15 25.08 -15.30 -10.48
N VAL A 16 24.52 -14.68 -9.44
CA VAL A 16 23.82 -13.40 -9.58
C VAL A 16 24.88 -12.31 -9.69
N SER A 17 25.10 -11.83 -10.91
CA SER A 17 25.89 -10.63 -11.16
C SER A 17 25.06 -9.39 -10.82
N THR A 18 25.29 -8.80 -9.64
CA THR A 18 24.91 -7.41 -9.41
C THR A 18 25.96 -6.51 -10.07
N ILE A 19 25.56 -5.83 -11.14
CA ILE A 19 26.37 -4.81 -11.80
C ILE A 19 26.25 -3.51 -11.00
N GLY A 20 27.38 -3.04 -10.49
CA GLY A 20 27.80 -1.63 -10.28
C GLY A 20 26.88 -0.72 -9.46
N SER A 21 27.29 -0.23 -8.31
CA SER A 21 28.45 0.68 -8.26
C SER A 21 29.23 0.53 -6.96
N SER A 22 30.55 0.46 -7.14
CA SER A 22 31.61 0.07 -6.23
C SER A 22 31.91 1.08 -5.14
N TYR A 23 32.10 0.64 -3.89
CA TYR A 23 33.29 0.98 -3.08
C TYR A 23 33.41 0.12 -1.82
N ALA A 24 34.66 0.06 -1.33
CA ALA A 24 35.25 -0.67 -0.19
C ALA A 24 35.77 -2.08 -0.57
N LEU A 25 37.03 -2.42 -0.33
CA LEU A 25 37.77 -2.26 0.92
C LEU A 25 39.26 -1.95 0.68
N ALA A 26 39.82 -1.00 1.43
CA ALA A 26 41.24 -1.01 1.77
C ALA A 26 41.32 -1.10 3.30
N ASP A 27 42.03 -2.13 3.78
CA ASP A 27 42.38 -2.33 5.18
C ASP A 27 43.38 -1.26 5.63
N SER A 28 43.25 -0.77 6.86
CA SER A 28 44.06 0.36 7.37
C SER A 28 45.48 -0.11 7.75
N PRO A 29 46.48 0.80 7.82
CA PRO A 29 46.60 1.51 9.09
C PRO A 29 46.91 3.00 8.95
N ASN A 30 46.32 3.75 9.88
CA ASN A 30 46.70 5.09 10.33
C ASN A 30 46.14 6.26 9.52
N THR A 31 45.03 6.82 10.01
CA THR A 31 44.90 8.22 10.48
C THR A 31 43.42 8.50 10.78
N THR A 32 43.13 8.98 11.99
CA THR A 32 41.86 9.66 12.29
C THR A 32 41.84 10.98 11.50
N PRO A 33 40.71 11.38 10.90
CA PRO A 33 39.75 12.13 11.70
C PRO A 33 38.28 11.76 11.42
N THR A 34 37.50 11.86 12.49
CA THR A 34 36.06 12.05 12.58
C THR A 34 35.38 12.46 11.27
N LYS A 35 34.45 11.65 10.79
CA LYS A 35 33.21 12.17 10.23
C LYS A 35 32.06 11.26 10.61
N GLN A 36 31.23 11.77 11.51
CA GLN A 36 29.96 11.20 11.91
C GLN A 36 29.22 10.76 10.65
N GLN A 37 29.00 9.46 10.52
CA GLN A 37 27.98 8.96 9.62
C GLN A 37 26.65 9.41 10.24
N ILE A 38 26.16 10.56 9.76
CA ILE A 38 24.76 10.92 9.90
C ILE A 38 24.04 9.78 9.20
N THR A 39 23.59 8.83 10.01
CA THR A 39 22.62 7.85 9.56
C THR A 39 21.37 8.70 9.47
N ASN A 40 21.02 9.15 8.26
CA ASN A 40 19.67 9.61 8.02
C ASN A 40 18.79 8.38 8.24
N GLN A 41 18.41 8.14 9.50
CA GLN A 41 17.19 7.43 9.81
C GLN A 41 16.12 8.29 9.15
N GLU A 42 15.70 7.93 7.93
CA GLU A 42 14.38 8.34 7.48
C GLU A 42 13.45 7.98 8.63
N ASN A 43 12.89 9.01 9.24
CA ASN A 43 11.97 8.82 10.34
C ASN A 43 10.78 8.07 9.74
N THR A 44 10.70 6.76 9.96
CA THR A 44 9.60 5.90 9.49
C THR A 44 8.32 6.12 10.30
N ASP A 45 8.31 7.15 11.15
CA ASP A 45 7.15 7.58 11.89
C ASP A 45 6.24 8.48 11.03
N ILE A 46 5.16 7.88 10.55
CA ILE A 46 4.13 8.53 9.74
C ILE A 46 3.45 9.71 10.46
N THR A 47 3.48 9.75 11.80
CA THR A 47 2.85 10.85 12.56
C THR A 47 3.59 12.18 12.37
N THR A 48 4.85 12.12 11.91
CA THR A 48 5.63 13.31 11.59
C THR A 48 5.39 13.83 10.18
N HIS A 49 4.77 13.03 9.31
CA HIS A 49 4.52 13.33 7.90
C HIS A 49 3.54 14.49 7.73
N LYS A 50 3.81 15.38 6.76
CA LYS A 50 3.01 16.59 6.51
C LYS A 50 1.53 16.27 6.29
N LEU A 51 1.23 15.38 5.34
CA LEU A 51 -0.17 15.01 5.01
C LEU A 51 -0.93 14.40 6.19
N TYR A 52 -0.24 13.71 7.12
CA TYR A 52 -0.89 13.16 8.31
C TYR A 52 -1.32 14.27 9.27
N LYS A 53 -0.45 15.27 9.47
CA LYS A 53 -0.72 16.41 10.36
C LYS A 53 -1.81 17.34 9.84
N GLU A 54 -2.06 17.32 8.53
CA GLU A 54 -3.13 18.09 7.88
C GLU A 54 -4.51 17.42 8.03
N LEU A 55 -4.56 16.14 8.37
CA LEU A 55 -5.81 15.45 8.70
C LEU A 55 -6.41 15.97 10.00
N ASP A 56 -7.74 15.97 10.09
CA ASP A 56 -8.46 16.18 11.34
C ASP A 56 -8.23 15.01 12.32
N VAL A 57 -8.58 15.24 13.59
CA VAL A 57 -8.31 14.29 14.69
C VAL A 57 -8.99 12.93 14.47
N ASP A 58 -10.17 12.88 13.86
CA ASP A 58 -10.90 11.63 13.66
C ASP A 58 -10.34 10.87 12.44
N SER A 59 -10.00 11.58 11.36
CA SER A 59 -9.25 10.99 10.24
C SER A 59 -7.90 10.43 10.67
N GLN A 60 -7.17 11.11 11.56
CA GLN A 60 -5.90 10.60 12.12
C GLN A 60 -6.09 9.28 12.86
N LYS A 61 -7.14 9.16 13.69
CA LYS A 61 -7.45 7.91 14.41
C LYS A 61 -7.79 6.79 13.44
N LEU A 62 -8.67 7.08 12.47
CA LEU A 62 -9.08 6.10 11.45
C LEU A 62 -7.88 5.62 10.63
N PHE A 63 -6.99 6.53 10.24
CA PHE A 63 -5.77 6.20 9.53
C PHE A 63 -4.88 5.24 10.34
N ILE A 64 -4.60 5.55 11.61
CA ILE A 64 -3.78 4.68 12.48
C ILE A 64 -4.46 3.32 12.68
N GLU A 65 -5.79 3.28 12.79
CA GLU A 65 -6.53 2.03 12.85
C GLU A 65 -6.32 1.17 11.59
N ILE A 66 -6.42 1.77 10.40
CA ILE A 66 -6.18 1.10 9.12
C ILE A 66 -4.74 0.61 9.02
N VAL A 67 -3.76 1.46 9.37
CA VAL A 67 -2.33 1.12 9.33
C VAL A 67 -2.04 -0.09 10.20
N ASN A 68 -2.55 -0.10 11.43
CA ASN A 68 -2.35 -1.21 12.37
C ASN A 68 -3.13 -2.46 11.93
N GLY A 69 -4.39 -2.29 11.49
CA GLY A 69 -5.28 -3.37 11.11
C GLY A 69 -4.85 -4.13 9.87
N ALA A 70 -4.43 -3.42 8.81
CA ALA A 70 -3.87 -4.00 7.60
C ALA A 70 -2.37 -4.27 7.68
N ASN A 71 -1.70 -3.90 8.78
CA ASN A 71 -0.25 -3.99 8.94
C ASN A 71 0.50 -3.34 7.75
N LEU A 72 0.13 -2.10 7.42
CA LEU A 72 0.64 -1.41 6.23
C LEU A 72 2.11 -0.99 6.43
N PRO A 73 3.03 -1.32 5.50
CA PRO A 73 4.39 -0.80 5.52
C PRO A 73 4.40 0.70 5.20
N TYR A 74 5.37 1.43 5.73
CA TYR A 74 5.48 2.90 5.61
C TYR A 74 5.21 3.46 4.19
N PRO A 75 5.75 2.88 3.09
CA PRO A 75 5.44 3.36 1.74
C PRO A 75 3.94 3.31 1.38
N GLN A 76 3.22 2.28 1.83
CA GLN A 76 1.77 2.17 1.60
C GLN A 76 0.98 3.14 2.48
N GLN A 77 1.50 3.49 3.66
CA GLN A 77 0.91 4.52 4.52
C GLN A 77 0.99 5.90 3.84
N VAL A 78 2.15 6.24 3.28
CA VAL A 78 2.35 7.48 2.52
C VAL A 78 1.45 7.53 1.30
N GLN A 79 1.34 6.42 0.55
CA GLN A 79 0.45 6.32 -0.60
C GLN A 79 -1.02 6.54 -0.22
N LEU A 80 -1.48 5.97 0.90
CA LEU A 80 -2.85 6.14 1.38
C LEU A 80 -3.17 7.62 1.71
N LEU A 81 -2.21 8.34 2.29
CA LEU A 81 -2.35 9.79 2.54
C LEU A 81 -2.40 10.59 1.22
N GLN A 82 -1.54 10.26 0.26
CA GLN A 82 -1.52 10.93 -1.05
C GLN A 82 -2.81 10.67 -1.85
N ASP A 83 -3.36 9.46 -1.75
CA ASP A 83 -4.62 9.11 -2.41
C ASP A 83 -5.79 9.91 -1.86
N LYS A 84 -5.83 10.14 -0.53
CA LYS A 84 -6.82 11.00 0.12
C LYS A 84 -6.69 12.47 -0.31
N GLU A 85 -5.48 13.02 -0.29
CA GLU A 85 -5.25 14.42 -0.72
C GLU A 85 -5.70 14.65 -2.16
N ARG A 86 -5.30 13.75 -3.07
CA ARG A 86 -5.71 13.79 -4.48
C ARG A 86 -7.23 13.71 -4.64
N PHE A 87 -7.90 12.92 -3.79
CA PHE A 87 -9.36 12.82 -3.82
C PHE A 87 -10.04 14.15 -3.42
N ILE A 88 -9.55 14.81 -2.37
CA ILE A 88 -10.07 16.11 -1.90
C ILE A 88 -9.94 17.17 -3.01
N GLU A 89 -8.81 17.19 -3.73
CA GLU A 89 -8.62 18.07 -4.89
C GLU A 89 -9.64 17.82 -6.01
N GLU A 90 -10.00 16.55 -6.26
CA GLU A 90 -10.96 16.14 -7.28
C GLU A 90 -12.45 16.36 -6.89
N GLU A 91 -12.78 16.55 -5.61
CA GLU A 91 -14.17 16.59 -5.12
C GLU A 91 -14.84 17.98 -5.17
N ASN A 92 -14.07 19.06 -5.26
CA ASN A 92 -14.55 20.46 -5.19
C ASN A 92 -15.49 20.93 -6.33
N ASN A 93 -16.07 20.03 -7.14
CA ASN A 93 -16.87 20.37 -8.34
C ASN A 93 -18.22 19.63 -8.49
N SER A 94 -18.76 18.94 -7.47
CA SER A 94 -19.99 18.12 -7.63
C SER A 94 -21.24 18.71 -6.96
N SER A 95 -22.40 18.64 -7.63
CA SER A 95 -23.70 19.08 -7.12
C SER A 95 -24.50 17.95 -6.45
N MET A 96 -25.31 18.34 -5.45
CA MET A 96 -25.99 17.50 -4.45
C MET A 96 -27.04 16.48 -4.95
N HIS A 97 -27.32 16.37 -6.25
CA HIS A 97 -28.15 15.27 -6.78
C HIS A 97 -27.30 14.15 -7.40
N THR A 98 -26.08 14.47 -7.83
CA THR A 98 -25.15 13.51 -8.45
C THR A 98 -24.16 12.91 -7.46
N TRP A 99 -24.12 13.41 -6.22
CA TRP A 99 -23.09 13.05 -5.26
C TRP A 99 -23.09 11.56 -4.89
N LYS A 100 -24.26 10.92 -4.69
CA LYS A 100 -24.33 9.47 -4.40
C LYS A 100 -23.77 8.65 -5.55
N THR A 101 -24.24 8.89 -6.77
CA THR A 101 -23.76 8.19 -7.96
C THR A 101 -22.28 8.45 -8.22
N ALA A 102 -21.81 9.68 -7.98
CA ALA A 102 -20.41 10.02 -8.07
C ALA A 102 -19.59 9.26 -7.01
N LEU A 103 -20.08 9.19 -5.78
CA LEU A 103 -19.44 8.45 -4.69
C LEU A 103 -19.29 6.97 -5.02
N VAL A 104 -20.34 6.29 -5.51
CA VAL A 104 -20.26 4.88 -5.95
C VAL A 104 -19.20 4.70 -7.04
N LYS A 105 -19.22 5.55 -8.08
CA LYS A 105 -18.25 5.51 -9.18
C LYS A 105 -16.82 5.73 -8.68
N LYS A 106 -16.63 6.63 -7.71
CA LYS A 106 -15.31 6.90 -7.11
C LYS A 106 -14.85 5.74 -6.25
N ALA A 107 -15.72 5.17 -5.42
CA ALA A 107 -15.44 3.95 -4.66
C ALA A 107 -15.01 2.81 -5.58
N ALA A 108 -15.76 2.58 -6.66
CA ALA A 108 -15.43 1.56 -7.66
C ALA A 108 -14.08 1.81 -8.34
N LYS A 109 -13.77 3.06 -8.72
CA LYS A 109 -12.50 3.43 -9.33
C LYS A 109 -11.32 3.22 -8.38
N LEU A 110 -11.45 3.64 -7.12
CA LEU A 110 -10.43 3.45 -6.09
C LEU A 110 -10.24 1.97 -5.77
N LEU A 111 -11.33 1.22 -5.63
CA LEU A 111 -11.26 -0.22 -5.39
C LEU A 111 -10.58 -0.93 -6.56
N ALA A 112 -10.98 -0.63 -7.80
CA ALA A 112 -10.38 -1.18 -9.01
C ALA A 112 -8.86 -0.93 -9.06
N ALA A 113 -8.43 0.30 -8.76
CA ALA A 113 -7.02 0.65 -8.70
C ALA A 113 -6.27 -0.16 -7.62
N LYS A 114 -6.88 -0.29 -6.43
CA LYS A 114 -6.27 -1.02 -5.30
C LYS A 114 -6.14 -2.53 -5.56
N ILE A 115 -7.08 -3.13 -6.29
CA ILE A 115 -7.04 -4.56 -6.65
C ILE A 115 -6.36 -4.82 -8.01
N GLY A 116 -5.92 -3.78 -8.73
CA GLY A 116 -5.35 -3.91 -10.07
C GLY A 116 -6.34 -4.36 -11.15
N SER A 117 -7.64 -4.13 -10.96
CA SER A 117 -8.69 -4.49 -11.93
C SER A 117 -8.92 -3.38 -12.95
N LYS A 118 -9.19 -3.77 -14.19
CA LYS A 118 -9.61 -2.86 -15.27
C LYS A 118 -11.14 -2.71 -15.36
N SER A 119 -11.89 -3.56 -14.66
CA SER A 119 -13.36 -3.62 -14.72
C SER A 119 -14.02 -2.64 -13.74
N VAL A 120 -13.78 -1.33 -13.91
CA VAL A 120 -14.42 -0.31 -13.06
C VAL A 120 -15.94 -0.35 -13.20
N ALA A 121 -16.46 -0.59 -14.42
CA ALA A 121 -17.90 -0.67 -14.68
C ALA A 121 -18.56 -1.80 -13.88
N ASP A 122 -18.03 -3.03 -13.97
CA ASP A 122 -18.57 -4.19 -13.24
C ASP A 122 -18.57 -3.98 -11.72
N ILE A 123 -17.52 -3.33 -11.20
CA ILE A 123 -17.45 -2.97 -9.78
C ILE A 123 -18.49 -1.91 -9.43
N THR A 124 -18.66 -0.90 -10.30
CA THR A 124 -19.63 0.18 -10.10
C THR A 124 -21.05 -0.37 -10.07
N ASP A 125 -21.40 -1.20 -11.05
CA ASP A 125 -22.72 -1.82 -11.16
C ASP A 125 -23.04 -2.66 -9.92
N TYR A 126 -22.06 -3.42 -9.42
CA TYR A 126 -22.22 -4.14 -8.16
C TYR A 126 -22.41 -3.20 -6.97
N LEU A 127 -21.60 -2.14 -6.85
CA LEU A 127 -21.66 -1.22 -5.71
C LEU A 127 -22.92 -0.33 -5.71
N PHE A 128 -23.61 -0.16 -6.83
CA PHE A 128 -24.92 0.49 -6.85
C PHE A 128 -25.98 -0.29 -6.05
N GLU A 129 -25.83 -1.61 -5.89
CA GLU A 129 -26.70 -2.38 -5.00
C GLU A 129 -26.42 -2.10 -3.50
N TRP A 130 -25.32 -1.40 -3.20
CA TRP A 130 -24.81 -1.12 -1.86
C TRP A 130 -24.63 0.39 -1.61
N GLU A 131 -25.42 1.24 -2.28
CA GLU A 131 -25.30 2.71 -2.19
C GLU A 131 -25.29 3.27 -0.76
N ASP A 132 -26.10 2.68 0.13
CA ASP A 132 -26.24 3.13 1.52
C ASP A 132 -25.22 2.48 2.47
N ASP A 133 -24.48 1.45 2.01
CA ASP A 133 -23.42 0.77 2.76
C ASP A 133 -22.28 0.33 1.83
N LEU A 134 -21.59 1.32 1.27
CA LEU A 134 -20.50 1.09 0.32
C LEU A 134 -19.35 0.29 0.92
N GLN A 135 -19.09 0.42 2.23
CA GLN A 135 -18.06 -0.37 2.87
C GLN A 135 -18.41 -1.85 2.80
N GLN A 136 -19.62 -2.23 3.23
CA GLN A 136 -20.07 -3.62 3.16
C GLN A 136 -20.14 -4.13 1.72
N GLY A 137 -20.54 -3.29 0.78
CA GLY A 137 -20.52 -3.61 -0.66
C GLY A 137 -19.11 -3.95 -1.14
N MET A 138 -18.12 -3.12 -0.85
CA MET A 138 -16.72 -3.39 -1.22
C MET A 138 -16.19 -4.66 -0.55
N GLU A 139 -16.49 -4.86 0.74
CA GLU A 139 -16.10 -6.08 1.47
C GLU A 139 -16.68 -7.34 0.80
N ASN A 140 -17.97 -7.32 0.49
CA ASN A 140 -18.66 -8.43 -0.17
C ASN A 140 -18.14 -8.69 -1.58
N TYR A 141 -17.84 -7.63 -2.34
CA TYR A 141 -17.22 -7.79 -3.66
C TYR A 141 -15.87 -8.52 -3.55
N LEU A 142 -14.99 -8.06 -2.66
CA LEU A 142 -13.67 -8.66 -2.47
C LEU A 142 -13.76 -10.12 -1.99
N VAL A 143 -14.66 -10.42 -1.05
CA VAL A 143 -14.81 -11.78 -0.52
C VAL A 143 -15.47 -12.71 -1.53
N TYR A 144 -16.63 -12.34 -2.07
CA TYR A 144 -17.46 -13.27 -2.85
C TYR A 144 -17.16 -13.27 -4.35
N LYS A 145 -16.66 -12.16 -4.91
CA LYS A 145 -16.28 -12.11 -6.33
C LYS A 145 -14.80 -12.41 -6.56
N LEU A 146 -13.92 -11.98 -5.64
CA LEU A 146 -12.47 -12.17 -5.79
C LEU A 146 -11.88 -13.25 -4.88
N GLY A 147 -12.65 -13.80 -3.93
CA GLY A 147 -12.19 -14.85 -3.03
C GLY A 147 -11.20 -14.38 -1.97
N TRP A 148 -11.17 -13.08 -1.64
CA TRP A 148 -10.27 -12.55 -0.62
C TRP A 148 -10.70 -13.01 0.78
N ASN A 149 -9.74 -13.08 1.70
CA ASN A 149 -10.04 -13.28 3.11
C ASN A 149 -10.79 -12.05 3.67
N LYS A 150 -11.76 -12.29 4.56
CA LYS A 150 -12.58 -11.25 5.19
C LYS A 150 -11.78 -10.13 5.83
N THR A 151 -10.66 -10.43 6.50
CA THR A 151 -9.82 -9.42 7.14
C THR A 151 -9.16 -8.51 6.11
N ALA A 152 -8.58 -9.07 5.04
CA ALA A 152 -8.00 -8.28 3.97
C ALA A 152 -9.05 -7.43 3.25
N ALA A 153 -10.23 -8.01 3.00
CA ALA A 153 -11.36 -7.31 2.41
C ALA A 153 -11.83 -6.13 3.27
N HIS A 154 -12.02 -6.35 4.56
CA HIS A 154 -12.42 -5.33 5.53
C HIS A 154 -11.49 -4.13 5.53
N TRP A 155 -10.18 -4.35 5.71
CA TRP A 155 -9.23 -3.24 5.76
C TRP A 155 -9.02 -2.55 4.41
N THR A 156 -9.19 -3.29 3.30
CA THR A 156 -9.16 -2.72 1.94
C THR A 156 -10.34 -1.80 1.72
N ALA A 157 -11.55 -2.23 2.06
CA ALA A 157 -12.75 -1.42 1.97
C ALA A 157 -12.65 -0.19 2.88
N LYS A 158 -12.19 -0.36 4.13
CA LYS A 158 -11.97 0.74 5.09
C LYS A 158 -10.94 1.75 4.60
N SER A 159 -9.87 1.29 3.92
CA SER A 159 -8.89 2.18 3.27
C SER A 159 -9.52 3.01 2.16
N VAL A 160 -10.41 2.43 1.34
CA VAL A 160 -11.12 3.17 0.29
C VAL A 160 -12.06 4.20 0.92
N MET A 161 -12.80 3.83 1.97
CA MET A 161 -13.67 4.77 2.69
C MET A 161 -12.90 5.95 3.29
N PHE A 162 -11.71 5.69 3.85
CA PHE A 162 -10.83 6.76 4.37
C PHE A 162 -10.36 7.74 3.28
N ILE A 163 -10.18 7.27 2.04
CA ILE A 163 -9.84 8.16 0.92
C ILE A 163 -11.05 9.04 0.56
N LEU A 164 -12.26 8.48 0.61
CA LEU A 164 -13.51 9.13 0.21
C LEU A 164 -14.04 10.17 1.22
N PHE A 165 -13.73 10.02 2.51
CA PHE A 165 -14.22 10.85 3.61
C PHE A 165 -13.08 11.20 4.54
#